data_AF-M4RYD3-F1
#
_entry.id   AF-M4RYD3-F1
#
_cell.length_a   1.000
_cell.length_b   1.000
_cell.length_c   1.000
_cell.angle_alpha   90.00
_cell.angle_beta   90.00
_cell.angle_gamma   90.00
#
_symmetry.space_group_name_H-M   'P 1'
#
loop_
_entity.id
_entity.type
_entity.pdbx_description
1 polymer ?
#
loop_
_entity_poly.entity_id
_entity_poly.type
_entity_poly.pdbx_seq_one_letter_code
_entity_poly.pdbx_strand_id
1 'polypeptide(L)' 'MAMVSVTNDLTVNTAYVASVSWDRGDTYTTLVITMADGTAHRVKHQGGPYGVDAYDAERRLLAAAER' A
#
# COMPACT_ATOMS: atom_id res chain seq x y z
N MET A 1 -3.98 -12.64 11.90
CA MET A 1 -3.11 -11.63 11.26
C MET A 1 -3.15 -11.87 9.76
N ALA A 2 -3.43 -10.85 8.96
CA ALA A 2 -3.65 -11.00 7.52
C ALA A 2 -2.42 -10.52 6.73
N MET A 3 -1.95 -11.36 5.79
CA MET A 3 -1.01 -10.92 4.76
C MET A 3 -1.79 -10.36 3.57
N VAL A 4 -1.39 -9.19 3.09
CA VAL A 4 -2.01 -8.49 1.97
C VAL A 4 -0.95 -8.26 0.90
N SER A 5 -1.20 -8.77 -0.31
CA SER A 5 -0.39 -8.44 -1.47
C SER A 5 -0.73 -7.04 -1.95
N VAL A 6 0.25 -6.15 -1.85
CA VAL A 6 0.18 -4.72 -2.17
C VAL A 6 0.60 -4.48 -3.63
N THR A 7 1.61 -5.22 -4.09
CA THR A 7 2.02 -5.30 -5.51
C THR A 7 2.28 -6.76 -5.88
N ASN A 8 2.66 -7.04 -7.13
CA ASN A 8 3.05 -8.40 -7.55
C ASN A 8 4.28 -8.94 -6.77
N ASP A 9 5.14 -8.06 -6.25
CA ASP A 9 6.38 -8.43 -5.57
C ASP A 9 6.34 -8.15 -4.06
N LEU A 10 5.40 -7.30 -3.61
CA LEU A 10 5.30 -6.88 -2.22
C LEU A 10 4.06 -7.45 -1.53
N THR A 11 4.29 -8.23 -0.49
CA THR A 11 3.26 -8.66 0.47
C THR A 11 3.58 -8.08 1.85
N VAL A 12 2.58 -7.48 2.48
CA VAL A 12 2.71 -6.80 3.78
C VAL A 12 1.84 -7.51 4.82
N ASN A 13 2.36 -7.66 6.03
CA ASN A 13 1.58 -8.13 7.17
C ASN A 13 0.91 -6.93 7.85
N THR A 14 -0.42 -6.89 7.83
CA THR A 14 -1.19 -5.73 8.32
C THR A 14 -1.04 -5.48 9.81
N ALA A 15 -0.68 -6.51 10.60
CA ALA A 15 -0.45 -6.37 12.03
C ALA A 15 0.78 -5.50 12.36
N TYR A 16 1.68 -5.32 11.41
CA TYR A 16 2.89 -4.49 11.57
C TYR A 16 2.81 -3.19 10.78
N VAL A 17 1.64 -2.84 10.21
CA VAL A 17 1.46 -1.54 9.55
C VAL A 17 1.18 -0.49 10.62
N ALA A 18 2.05 0.51 10.71
CA ALA A 18 1.89 1.63 11.64
C ALA A 18 1.01 2.73 11.06
N SER A 19 1.17 3.04 9.77
CA SER A 19 0.35 4.03 9.09
C SER A 19 0.33 3.83 7.57
N VAL A 20 -0.72 4.35 6.95
CA VAL A 20 -0.88 4.39 5.50
C VAL A 20 -1.16 5.84 5.12
N SER A 21 -0.37 6.38 4.20
CA SER A 21 -0.44 7.78 3.77
C SER A 21 -0.33 7.89 2.25
N TRP A 22 -0.84 8.98 1.69
CA TRP A 22 -0.66 9.30 0.27
C TRP A 22 0.38 10.39 0.08
N ASP A 23 1.32 10.15 -0.84
CA ASP A 23 2.27 11.11 -1.37
C ASP A 23 1.85 11.43 -2.80
N ARG A 24 1.26 12.61 -3.00
CA ARG A 24 0.68 13.05 -4.28
C ARG A 24 1.37 14.33 -4.74
N GLY A 25 1.72 14.38 -6.01
CA GLY A 25 2.14 15.59 -6.72
C GLY A 25 1.42 15.71 -8.06
N ASP A 26 1.65 16.79 -8.79
CA ASP A 26 0.98 17.07 -10.08
C ASP A 26 1.08 15.92 -11.10
N THR A 27 2.15 15.14 -11.07
CA THR A 27 2.44 14.09 -12.05
C THR A 27 2.54 12.68 -11.45
N TYR A 28 2.30 12.54 -10.15
CA TYR A 28 2.43 11.25 -9.49
C TYR A 28 1.45 11.09 -8.33
N THR A 29 1.10 9.84 -8.06
CA THR A 29 0.30 9.46 -6.90
C THR A 29 0.93 8.19 -6.36
N THR A 30 1.37 8.20 -5.11
CA THR A 30 2.09 7.10 -4.47
C THR A 30 1.48 6.81 -3.12
N LEU A 31 1.12 5.56 -2.87
CA LEU A 31 0.73 5.10 -1.53
C LEU A 31 2.00 4.78 -0.74
N VAL A 32 2.11 5.31 0.46
CA VAL A 32 3.22 5.08 1.39
C VAL A 32 2.70 4.29 2.58
N ILE A 33 3.22 3.08 2.74
CA ILE A 33 2.87 2.16 3.82
C ILE A 33 4.05 2.14 4.78
N THR A 34 3.84 2.66 5.97
CA THR A 34 4.87 2.70 7.03
C THR A 34 4.64 1.53 7.97
N MET A 35 5.67 0.72 8.15
CA MET A 35 5.70 -0.42 9.06
C MET A 35 6.11 0.03 10.47
N ALA A 36 5.81 -0.80 11.47
CA ALA A 36 6.08 -0.52 12.89
C ALA A 36 7.57 -0.44 13.24
N ASP A 37 8.44 -1.02 12.41
CA ASP A 37 9.90 -0.90 12.50
C ASP A 37 10.45 0.39 11.87
N GLY A 38 9.58 1.21 11.26
CA GLY A 38 9.95 2.43 10.54
C GLY A 38 10.24 2.23 9.05
N THR A 39 10.19 0.99 8.54
CA THR A 39 10.34 0.71 7.10
C THR A 39 9.16 1.29 6.32
N ALA A 40 9.42 1.99 5.21
CA ALA A 40 8.38 2.57 4.36
C ALA A 40 8.38 1.91 2.98
N HIS A 41 7.26 1.29 2.61
CA HIS A 41 7.02 0.78 1.28
C HIS A 41 6.24 1.79 0.44
N ARG A 42 6.78 2.15 -0.74
CA ARG A 42 6.18 3.14 -1.63
C ARG A 42 5.62 2.46 -2.88
N VAL A 43 4.34 2.61 -3.09
CA VAL A 43 3.58 1.97 -4.17
C VAL A 43 3.11 3.04 -5.13
N LYS A 44 3.80 3.18 -6.25
CA LYS A 44 3.46 4.20 -7.24
C LYS A 44 2.23 3.78 -8.05
N HIS A 45 1.24 4.68 -8.05
CA HIS A 45 0.15 4.85 -9.00
C HIS A 45 0.59 4.58 -10.45
N GLN A 46 0.32 3.43 -11.06
CA GLN A 46 0.51 3.26 -12.50
C GLN A 46 -0.84 3.02 -13.16
N GLY A 47 -1.32 4.02 -13.90
CA GLY A 47 -2.53 3.88 -14.72
C GLY A 47 -2.28 2.96 -15.91
N GLY A 48 -3.17 1.99 -16.12
CA GLY A 48 -3.14 1.06 -17.26
C GLY A 48 -3.54 -0.36 -16.86
N PRO A 49 -3.87 -1.24 -17.82
CA PRO A 49 -4.39 -2.59 -17.57
C PRO A 49 -3.41 -3.54 -16.87
N TYR A 50 -2.12 -3.19 -16.83
CA TYR A 50 -1.06 -3.96 -16.16
C TYR A 50 -0.32 -3.15 -15.10
N GLY A 51 -0.79 -1.93 -14.82
CA GLY A 51 -0.19 -1.04 -13.84
C GLY A 51 -0.56 -1.45 -12.41
N VAL A 52 0.30 -1.10 -11.46
CA VAL A 52 0.00 -1.27 -10.04
C VAL A 52 -1.07 -0.27 -9.63
N ASP A 53 -2.19 -0.78 -9.12
CA ASP A 53 -3.26 0.04 -8.57
C ASP A 53 -3.09 0.26 -7.06
N ALA A 54 -2.51 1.40 -6.71
CA ALA A 54 -2.31 1.77 -5.31
C ALA A 54 -3.62 2.00 -4.53
N TYR A 55 -4.74 2.32 -5.18
CA TYR A 55 -6.02 2.50 -4.50
C TYR A 55 -6.61 1.16 -4.06
N ASP A 56 -6.50 0.16 -4.93
CA ASP A 56 -6.89 -1.21 -4.58
C ASP A 56 -6.01 -1.77 -3.46
N ALA A 57 -4.70 -1.47 -3.49
CA ALA A 57 -3.79 -1.83 -2.41
C ALA A 57 -4.18 -1.20 -1.06
N GLU A 58 -4.50 0.09 -1.02
CA GLU A 58 -5.02 0.77 0.18
C GLU A 58 -6.30 0.09 0.68
N ARG A 59 -7.25 -0.15 -0.22
CA ARG A 59 -8.55 -0.76 0.14
C ARG A 59 -8.37 -2.13 0.77
N ARG A 60 -7.47 -2.96 0.24
CA ARG A 60 -7.17 -4.29 0.81
C ARG A 60 -6.51 -4.20 2.18
N LEU A 61 -5.60 -3.24 2.37
CA LEU A 61 -4.93 -3.01 3.65
C LEU A 61 -5.93 -2.59 4.73
N LEU A 62 -6.81 -1.62 4.43
CA LEU A 62 -7.83 -1.16 5.36
C LEU A 62 -8.84 -2.27 5.70
N ALA A 63 -9.35 -2.99 4.70
CA ALA A 63 -10.29 -4.10 4.91
C ALA A 63 -9.69 -5.25 5.73
N ALA A 64 -8.37 -5.42 5.69
CA ALA A 64 -7.65 -6.43 6.48
C ALA A 64 -7.22 -5.91 7.87
N ALA A 65 -7.24 -4.61 8.11
CA ALA A 65 -6.98 -4.00 9.42
C ALA A 65 -8.25 -3.90 10.28
N GLU A 66 -9.43 -3.81 9.65
CA GLU A 66 -10.74 -3.77 10.33
C GLU A 66 -11.24 -5.14 10.82
N ARG A 67 -10.48 -6.22 10.62
CA ARG A 67 -10.84 -7.61 10.99
C ARG A 67 -9.92 -8.18 12.06
#